data_AF-X1HHQ2-F1
#
_entry.id   AF-X1HHQ2-F1
#
_cell.length_a   1.000
_cell.length_b   1.000
_cell.length_c   1.000
_cell.angle_alpha   90.00
_cell.angle_beta   90.00
_cell.angle_gamma   90.00
#
_symmetry.space_group_name_H-M   'P 1'
#
loop_
_entity.id
_entity.type
_entity.pdbx_description
1 polymer ?
#
loop_
_entity_poly.entity_id
_entity_poly.type
_entity_poly.pdbx_seq_one_letter_code
_entity_poly.pdbx_strand_id
1 'polypeptide(L)'
;REATIRQLNGRWVEISADPVFNDEGEITGAVHIITDITQRKLAELKSIESEKRFRNIFESIPIGLHVYKLNSDGQLVFIDANPTADKILNADYKATIGTFISKKECQFDELNTI
;
A
#
# COMPACT_ATOMS: atom_id res chain seq x y z
N ARG A 1 -27.27 9.78 9.08
CA ARG A 1 -25.99 9.34 9.66
C ARG A 1 -24.78 9.71 8.80
N GLU A 2 -24.27 10.93 8.97
CA GLU A 2 -22.93 11.31 8.48
C GLU A 2 -21.97 11.23 9.67
N ALA A 3 -20.86 10.51 9.50
CA ALA A 3 -19.81 10.41 10.52
C ALA A 3 -18.64 11.32 10.12
N THR A 4 -18.24 12.21 11.02
CA THR A 4 -17.11 13.12 10.81
C THR A 4 -15.95 12.71 11.71
N ILE A 5 -14.75 12.61 11.13
CA ILE A 5 -13.53 12.38 11.89
C ILE A 5 -12.91 13.72 12.29
N ARG A 6 -12.59 13.87 13.58
CA ARG A 6 -11.93 15.04 14.15
C ARG A 6 -10.78 14.60 15.04
N GLN A 7 -9.77 15.46 15.16
CA GLN A 7 -8.70 15.28 16.14
C GLN A 7 -8.97 16.21 17.33
N LEU A 8 -9.08 15.64 18.53
CA LEU A 8 -9.35 16.35 19.78
C LEU A 8 -8.33 15.91 20.82
N ASN A 9 -7.55 16.84 21.38
CA ASN A 9 -6.57 16.58 22.43
C ASN A 9 -5.62 15.40 22.14
N GLY A 10 -5.13 15.31 20.90
CA GLY A 10 -4.21 14.24 20.46
C GLY A 10 -4.88 12.90 20.14
N ARG A 11 -6.21 12.79 20.27
CA ARG A 11 -6.99 11.60 19.91
C ARG A 11 -7.77 11.81 18.63
N TRP A 12 -7.89 10.77 17.83
CA TRP A 12 -8.78 10.75 16.70
C TRP A 12 -10.14 10.24 17.15
N VAL A 13 -11.18 11.03 16.93
CA VAL A 13 -12.56 10.66 17.24
C VAL A 13 -13.40 10.69 15.99
N GLU A 14 -14.25 9.69 15.85
CA GLU A 14 -15.31 9.64 14.86
C GLU A 14 -16.60 10.01 15.57
N ILE A 15 -17.27 11.05 15.09
CA ILE A 15 -18.49 11.58 15.69
C ILE A 15 -19.60 11.45 14.67
N SER A 16 -20.69 10.78 15.05
CA SER A 16 -21.94 10.78 14.29
C SER A 16 -23.08 11.24 15.18
N ALA A 17 -24.04 11.94 14.59
CA ALA A 17 -25.21 12.43 15.27
C ALA A 17 -26.45 12.14 14.43
N ASP A 18 -27.49 11.61 15.04
CA ASP A 18 -28.79 11.41 14.40
C ASP A 18 -29.88 12.06 15.27
N PRO A 19 -30.78 12.87 14.68
CA PRO A 19 -31.88 13.50 15.41
C PRO A 19 -32.90 12.46 15.88
N VAL A 20 -33.51 12.72 17.02
CA VAL A 20 -34.63 11.95 17.57
C VAL A 20 -35.91 12.75 17.34
N PHE A 21 -36.90 12.12 16.73
CA PHE A 21 -38.19 12.72 16.45
C PHE A 21 -39.27 12.17 17.38
N ASN A 22 -40.26 12.98 17.76
CA ASN A 22 -41.52 12.48 18.34
C ASN A 22 -42.47 11.97 17.25
N ASP A 23 -43.63 11.48 17.66
CA ASP A 23 -44.68 10.97 16.77
C ASP A 23 -45.26 12.06 15.83
N GLU A 24 -45.04 13.34 16.14
CA GLU A 24 -45.47 14.51 15.35
C GLU A 24 -44.40 14.95 14.33
N GLY A 25 -43.23 14.28 14.29
CA GLY A 25 -42.12 14.61 13.41
C GLY A 25 -41.26 15.79 13.88
N GLU A 26 -41.46 16.26 15.11
CA GLU A 26 -40.67 17.32 15.73
C GLU A 26 -39.41 16.76 16.39
N ILE A 27 -38.30 17.51 16.31
CA ILE A 27 -37.02 17.11 16.91
C ILE A 27 -37.13 17.27 18.43
N THR A 28 -37.00 16.15 19.15
CA THR A 28 -36.98 16.10 20.62
C THR A 28 -35.59 15.95 21.20
N GLY A 29 -34.60 15.60 20.38
CA GLY A 29 -33.21 15.48 20.79
C GLY A 29 -32.29 14.98 19.68
N ALA A 30 -31.10 14.57 20.08
CA ALA A 30 -30.12 13.94 19.18
C ALA A 30 -29.36 12.84 19.91
N VAL A 31 -29.09 11.74 19.21
CA VAL A 31 -28.18 10.69 19.67
C VAL A 31 -26.81 10.96 19.07
N HIS A 32 -25.81 11.14 19.93
CA HIS A 32 -24.42 11.27 19.53
C HIS A 32 -23.65 9.98 19.82
N ILE A 33 -22.93 9.49 18.82
CA ILE A 33 -21.96 8.41 18.98
C ILE A 33 -20.58 9.01 18.75
N ILE A 34 -19.74 8.93 19.78
CA ILE A 34 -18.34 9.36 19.75
C ILE A 34 -17.49 8.12 19.93
N THR A 35 -16.71 7.77 18.91
CA THR A 35 -15.82 6.61 18.94
C THR A 35 -14.37 7.08 18.87
N ASP A 36 -13.56 6.69 19.86
CA ASP A 36 -12.11 6.88 19.79
C ASP A 36 -11.53 5.90 18.75
N ILE A 37 -11.00 6.46 17.67
CA ILE A 37 -10.40 5.73 16.55
C ILE A 37 -8.88 5.97 16.48
N THR A 38 -8.26 6.46 17.56
CA THR A 38 -6.83 6.81 17.60
C THR A 38 -5.94 5.64 17.18
N GLN A 39 -6.18 4.45 17.74
CA GLN A 39 -5.39 3.26 17.41
C GLN A 39 -5.53 2.85 15.94
N ARG A 40 -6.76 2.91 15.39
CA ARG A 40 -7.02 2.64 13.98
C ARG A 40 -6.23 3.60 13.09
N LYS A 41 -6.26 4.90 13.42
CA LYS A 41 -5.56 5.93 12.65
C LYS A 41 -4.04 5.82 12.74
N LEU A 42 -3.48 5.49 13.91
CA LEU A 42 -2.04 5.28 14.05
C LEU A 42 -1.56 4.07 13.26
N ALA A 43 -2.31 2.98 13.24
CA ALA A 43 -1.99 1.81 12.43
C ALA A 43 -2.02 2.13 10.92
N GLU A 44 -3.04 2.86 10.46
CA GLU A 44 -3.15 3.33 9.07
C GLU A 44 -1.96 4.21 8.67
N LEU A 45 -1.63 5.21 9.50
CA LEU A 45 -0.50 6.11 9.25
C LEU A 45 0.83 5.37 9.22
N LYS A 46 1.04 4.43 10.15
CA LYS A 46 2.26 3.61 10.18
C LYS A 46 2.39 2.74 8.93
N SER A 47 1.28 2.19 8.43
CA SER A 47 1.28 1.42 7.18
C SER A 47 1.68 2.30 5.99
N ILE A 48 1.06 3.49 5.88
CA ILE A 48 1.35 4.46 4.81
C ILE A 48 2.81 4.92 4.87
N GLU A 49 3.32 5.24 6.06
CA GLU A 49 4.71 5.66 6.25
C GLU A 49 5.69 4.55 5.89
N SER A 50 5.40 3.31 6.29
CA SER A 50 6.23 2.16 5.96
C SER A 50 6.26 1.89 4.46
N GLU A 51 5.11 1.97 3.78
CA GLU A 51 5.02 1.83 2.33
C GLU A 51 5.77 2.95 1.60
N LYS A 52 5.59 4.21 2.02
CA LYS A 52 6.34 5.34 1.46
C LYS A 52 7.85 5.18 1.64
N ARG A 53 8.27 4.77 2.84
CA ARG A 53 9.69 4.52 3.13
C ARG A 53 10.23 3.39 2.26
N PHE A 54 9.50 2.29 2.13
CA PHE A 54 9.87 1.19 1.25
C PHE A 54 9.98 1.67 -0.20
N ARG A 55 8.98 2.36 -0.72
CA ARG A 55 8.97 2.89 -2.09
C ARG A 55 10.14 3.83 -2.36
N ASN A 56 10.41 4.75 -1.44
CA ASN A 56 11.55 5.66 -1.54
C ASN A 56 12.87 4.89 -1.62
N ILE A 57 13.07 3.90 -0.74
CA ILE A 57 14.27 3.06 -0.77
C ILE A 57 14.34 2.28 -2.09
N PHE A 58 13.27 1.59 -2.45
CA PHE A 58 13.20 0.78 -3.66
C PHE A 58 13.55 1.59 -4.90
N GLU A 59 12.96 2.78 -5.07
CA GLU A 59 13.13 3.63 -6.26
C GLU A 59 14.49 4.38 -6.31
N SER A 60 15.09 4.70 -5.16
CA SER A 60 16.27 5.60 -5.11
C SER A 60 17.61 4.90 -4.92
N ILE A 61 17.64 3.63 -4.50
CA ILE A 61 18.92 2.97 -4.25
C ILE A 61 19.70 2.71 -5.56
N PRO A 62 21.03 2.85 -5.55
CA PRO A 62 21.89 2.60 -6.71
C PRO A 62 22.18 1.10 -6.91
N ILE A 63 21.30 0.21 -6.43
CA ILE A 63 21.39 -1.23 -6.57
C ILE A 63 20.17 -1.70 -7.37
N GLY A 64 20.39 -2.53 -8.39
CA GLY A 64 19.31 -3.18 -9.11
C GLY A 64 18.61 -4.22 -8.23
N LEU A 65 17.30 -4.09 -8.06
CA LEU A 65 16.46 -5.04 -7.33
C LEU A 65 15.41 -5.63 -8.26
N HIS A 66 15.28 -6.95 -8.23
CA HIS A 66 14.17 -7.69 -8.80
C HIS A 66 13.42 -8.42 -7.70
N VAL A 67 12.09 -8.38 -7.77
CA VAL A 67 11.20 -9.00 -6.80
C VAL A 67 10.50 -10.16 -7.49
N TYR A 68 10.59 -11.34 -6.87
CA TYR A 68 9.95 -12.56 -7.35
C TYR A 68 9.02 -13.12 -6.29
N LYS A 69 7.92 -13.73 -6.73
CA LYS A 69 7.04 -14.52 -5.89
C LYS A 69 7.22 -15.99 -6.25
N LEU A 70 7.48 -16.81 -5.23
CA LEU A 70 7.41 -18.25 -5.36
C LEU A 70 5.96 -18.69 -5.17
N ASN A 71 5.36 -19.24 -6.22
CA ASN A 71 4.03 -19.84 -6.14
C ASN A 71 4.10 -21.24 -5.49
N SER A 72 2.94 -21.73 -5.06
CA SER A 72 2.81 -23.03 -4.38
C SER A 72 3.17 -24.24 -5.25
N ASP A 73 3.17 -24.08 -6.58
CA ASP A 73 3.63 -25.06 -7.56
C ASP A 73 5.14 -24.98 -7.84
N GLY A 74 5.87 -24.13 -7.11
CA GLY A 74 7.31 -23.96 -7.22
C GLY A 74 7.75 -23.02 -8.35
N GLN A 75 6.82 -22.33 -9.02
CA GLN A 75 7.15 -21.37 -10.07
C GLN A 75 7.56 -20.02 -9.51
N LEU A 76 8.65 -19.45 -10.03
CA LEU A 76 9.03 -18.06 -9.75
C LEU A 76 8.35 -17.14 -10.76
N VAL A 77 7.54 -16.22 -10.23
CA VAL A 77 6.87 -15.18 -10.99
C VAL A 77 7.58 -13.86 -10.72
N PHE A 78 7.99 -13.17 -11.78
CA PHE A 78 8.53 -11.83 -11.66
C PHE A 78 7.41 -10.84 -11.30
N ILE A 79 7.60 -10.09 -10.22
CA ILE A 79 6.58 -9.19 -9.67
C ILE A 79 6.94 -7.73 -9.93
N ASP A 80 8.21 -7.36 -9.76
CA ASP A 80 8.62 -5.97 -9.87
C ASP A 80 10.15 -5.83 -10.03
N ALA A 81 10.57 -4.69 -10.56
CA ALA A 81 11.96 -4.25 -10.61
C ALA A 81 12.05 -2.77 -10.25
N ASN A 82 13.15 -2.39 -9.60
CA ASN A 82 13.38 -0.97 -9.37
C ASN A 82 13.96 -0.26 -10.60
N PRO A 83 13.84 1.07 -10.71
CA PRO A 83 14.35 1.82 -11.87
C PRO A 83 15.85 1.66 -12.09
N THR A 84 16.61 1.34 -11.04
CA THR A 84 18.05 1.09 -11.16
C THR A 84 18.33 -0.23 -11.87
N ALA A 85 17.53 -1.28 -11.63
CA ALA A 85 17.66 -2.55 -12.34
C ALA A 85 17.36 -2.39 -13.83
N ASP A 86 16.31 -1.66 -14.18
CA ASP A 86 15.97 -1.29 -15.56
C ASP A 86 17.17 -0.64 -16.27
N LYS A 87 17.81 0.33 -15.60
CA LYS A 87 18.99 1.04 -16.14
C LYS A 87 20.19 0.11 -16.32
N ILE A 88 20.49 -0.74 -15.35
CA ILE A 88 21.65 -1.64 -15.39
C ILE A 88 21.49 -2.68 -16.50
N LEU A 89 20.28 -3.22 -16.66
CA LEU A 89 19.99 -4.28 -17.63
C LEU A 89 19.52 -3.74 -18.98
N ASN A 90 19.44 -2.41 -19.12
CA ASN A 90 18.94 -1.72 -20.31
C ASN A 90 17.61 -2.31 -20.79
N ALA A 91 16.70 -2.56 -19.85
CA ALA A 91 15.41 -3.20 -20.06
C ALA A 91 14.31 -2.39 -19.38
N ASP A 92 13.09 -2.44 -19.94
CA ASP A 92 11.89 -1.91 -19.30
C ASP A 92 11.05 -3.09 -18.77
N TYR A 93 11.24 -3.43 -17.49
CA TYR A 93 10.57 -4.58 -16.91
C TYR A 93 9.08 -4.36 -16.63
N LYS A 94 8.53 -3.16 -16.84
CA LYS A 94 7.09 -2.92 -16.64
C LYS A 94 6.21 -3.79 -17.54
N ALA A 95 6.67 -4.10 -18.75
CA ALA A 95 5.97 -4.99 -19.67
C ALA A 95 6.08 -6.49 -19.31
N THR A 96 6.95 -6.82 -18.35
CA THR A 96 7.37 -8.20 -18.03
C THR A 96 6.80 -8.68 -16.69
N ILE A 97 6.07 -7.82 -15.97
CA ILE A 97 5.40 -8.15 -14.71
C ILE A 97 4.42 -9.32 -14.92
N GLY A 98 4.52 -10.35 -14.07
CA GLY A 98 3.69 -11.56 -14.14
C GLY A 98 4.22 -12.65 -15.06
N THR A 99 5.34 -12.43 -15.74
CA THR A 99 5.98 -13.48 -16.54
C THR A 99 6.63 -14.54 -15.64
N PHE A 100 6.60 -15.78 -16.13
CA PHE A 100 7.26 -16.91 -15.49
C PHE A 100 8.69 -16.99 -15.97
N ILE A 101 9.64 -17.13 -15.05
CA ILE A 101 10.99 -17.53 -15.47
C ILE A 101 10.95 -19.03 -15.69
N SER A 102 10.79 -19.44 -16.96
CA SER A 102 11.02 -20.84 -17.32
C SER A 102 12.51 -21.14 -17.11
N LYS A 103 12.84 -22.35 -16.66
CA LYS A 103 14.22 -22.84 -16.38
C LYS A 103 15.23 -22.66 -17.53
N LYS A 104 14.84 -22.13 -18.69
CA LYS A 104 15.68 -21.94 -19.88
C LYS A 104 16.16 -20.50 -20.13
N GLU A 105 15.65 -19.49 -19.42
CA GLU A 105 15.98 -18.07 -19.72
C GLU A 105 16.88 -17.41 -18.67
N CYS A 106 17.36 -18.16 -17.68
CA CYS A 106 18.42 -17.71 -16.77
C CYS A 106 19.82 -18.01 -17.34
N GLN A 107 19.99 -17.98 -18.67
CA GLN A 107 21.30 -17.67 -19.24
C GLN A 107 21.38 -16.14 -19.17
N PHE A 108 21.94 -15.64 -18.07
CA PHE A 108 22.64 -14.37 -18.16
C PHE A 108 23.64 -14.57 -19.29
N ASP A 109 23.33 -14.04 -20.48
CA ASP A 109 24.29 -13.94 -21.56
C ASP A 109 25.54 -13.37 -20.92
N GLU A 110 26.60 -14.18 -20.97
CA GLU A 110 27.93 -13.82 -20.52
C GLU A 110 28.15 -12.37 -20.92
N LEU A 111 28.35 -11.51 -19.92
CA LEU A 111 28.75 -10.12 -20.08
C LEU A 111 29.94 -10.12 -21.05
N ASN A 112 29.60 -9.93 -22.31
CA ASN A 112 30.52 -9.99 -23.41
C ASN A 112 31.22 -8.63 -23.39
N THR A 113 32.43 -8.65 -22.85
CA THR A 113 33.59 -7.90 -23.36
C THR A 113 33.36 -6.41 -23.59
N ILE A 114 33.82 -5.56 -22.64
CA ILE A 114 35.04 -4.72 -22.77
C ILE A 114 35.67 -4.56 -21.39
#